data_AF-A0AA42BF82-F1
#
_entry.id   AF-A0AA42BF82-F1
#
_cell.length_a   1.000
_cell.length_b   1.000
_cell.length_c   1.000
_cell.angle_alpha   90.00
_cell.angle_beta   90.00
_cell.angle_gamma   90.00
#
_symmetry.space_group_name_H-M   'P 1'
#
loop_
_entity.id
_entity.type
_entity.pdbx_description
1 polymer ?
#
loop_
_entity_poly.entity_id
_entity_poly.type
_entity_poly.pdbx_seq_one_letter_code
_entity_poly.pdbx_strand_id
1 'polypeptide(L)'
;MLKHAFIAIGLVTAVSGCASNSQNPLDRVTYRGEPLVKDVKHGMSQERVLALGGEPSSVTPRTARPGLCQEYVLYHDGHETPYYVTFDSSGHVDGKGFLTCAQMEENQR
;
A
#
# COMPACT_ATOMS: atom_id res chain seq x y z
N MET A 1 -14.48 22.74 59.75
CA MET A 1 -15.35 22.16 58.70
C MET A 1 -14.68 22.44 57.36
N LEU A 2 -14.04 21.44 56.75
CA LEU A 2 -13.33 21.59 55.48
C LEU A 2 -14.05 20.69 54.45
N LYS A 3 -14.87 21.29 53.60
CA LYS A 3 -15.61 20.60 52.53
C LYS A 3 -14.64 20.34 51.37
N HIS A 4 -14.22 19.09 51.19
CA HIS A 4 -13.42 18.69 50.04
C HIS A 4 -14.32 18.56 48.80
N ALA A 5 -14.10 19.46 47.85
CA ALA A 5 -14.64 19.38 46.51
C ALA A 5 -13.89 18.28 45.75
N PHE A 6 -14.59 17.22 45.36
CA PHE A 6 -14.08 16.21 44.44
C PHE A 6 -14.17 16.76 43.02
N ILE A 7 -13.05 17.22 42.48
CA ILE A 7 -12.92 17.50 41.04
C ILE A 7 -12.40 16.21 40.40
N ALA A 8 -13.28 15.45 39.76
CA ALA A 8 -12.91 14.32 38.93
C ALA A 8 -12.43 14.85 37.57
N ILE A 9 -11.11 14.84 37.35
CA ILE A 9 -10.50 15.13 36.05
C ILE A 9 -10.56 13.83 35.23
N GLY A 10 -11.48 13.78 34.27
CA GLY A 10 -11.55 12.70 33.28
C GLY A 10 -10.48 12.89 32.21
N LEU A 11 -9.48 12.01 32.20
CA LEU A 11 -8.51 11.91 31.10
C LEU A 11 -9.21 11.31 29.88
N VAL A 12 -9.56 12.15 28.90
CA VAL A 12 -9.99 11.70 27.58
C VAL A 12 -8.74 11.27 26.82
N THR A 13 -8.47 9.96 26.80
CA THR A 13 -7.46 9.39 25.91
C THR A 13 -8.05 9.36 24.50
N ALA A 14 -7.67 10.32 23.66
CA ALA A 14 -7.96 10.28 22.23
C ALA A 14 -7.27 9.03 21.64
N VAL A 15 -8.07 8.04 21.22
CA VAL A 15 -7.55 6.94 20.42
C VAL A 15 -7.22 7.53 19.05
N SER A 16 -5.94 7.78 18.78
CA SER A 16 -5.48 8.06 17.42
C SER A 16 -5.78 6.82 16.59
N GLY A 17 -6.86 6.88 15.79
CA GLY A 17 -7.16 5.82 14.84
C GLY A 17 -5.96 5.67 13.90
N CYS A 18 -5.34 4.49 13.89
CA CYS A 18 -4.37 4.15 12.87
C CYS A 18 -5.04 4.35 11.51
N ALA A 19 -4.49 5.20 10.65
CA ALA A 19 -4.96 5.35 9.28
C ALA A 19 -4.90 3.98 8.60
N SER A 20 -6.02 3.26 8.60
CA SER A 20 -6.12 1.93 8.05
C SER A 20 -6.15 2.09 6.53
N ASN A 21 -5.03 1.76 5.87
CA ASN A 21 -4.99 1.47 4.45
C ASN A 21 -6.07 0.43 4.15
N SER A 22 -7.22 0.86 3.63
CA SER A 22 -8.39 0.01 3.41
C SER A 22 -8.20 -0.84 2.15
N GLN A 23 -7.33 -1.85 2.22
CA GLN A 23 -7.24 -2.91 1.22
C GLN A 23 -8.29 -3.98 1.50
N ASN A 24 -8.91 -4.53 0.46
CA ASN A 24 -9.81 -5.66 0.62
C ASN A 24 -9.01 -6.88 1.10
N PRO A 25 -9.30 -7.45 2.28
CA PRO A 25 -8.52 -8.56 2.83
C PRO A 25 -8.58 -9.82 1.96
N LEU A 26 -9.61 -9.97 1.13
CA LEU A 26 -9.77 -11.13 0.25
C LEU A 26 -8.83 -11.10 -0.97
N ASP A 27 -8.38 -9.92 -1.41
CA ASP A 27 -7.58 -9.80 -2.63
C ASP A 27 -6.26 -10.58 -2.52
N ARG A 28 -5.65 -10.58 -1.33
CA ARG A 28 -4.43 -11.37 -1.09
C ARG A 28 -4.64 -12.88 -1.27
N VAL A 29 -5.85 -13.38 -1.01
CA VAL A 29 -6.19 -14.80 -1.15
C VAL A 29 -6.57 -15.12 -2.59
N THR A 30 -7.40 -14.27 -3.21
CA THR A 30 -7.87 -14.41 -4.60
C THR A 30 -6.71 -14.36 -5.57
N TYR A 31 -5.86 -13.33 -5.49
CA TYR A 31 -4.78 -13.10 -6.46
C TYR A 31 -3.43 -13.70 -6.04
N ARG A 32 -3.40 -14.61 -5.05
CA ARG A 32 -2.15 -15.19 -4.52
C ARG A 32 -1.28 -15.89 -5.56
N GLY A 33 -1.91 -16.36 -6.65
CA GLY A 33 -1.24 -17.06 -7.76
C GLY A 33 -0.63 -16.12 -8.79
N GLU A 34 -1.06 -14.85 -8.82
CA GLU A 34 -0.58 -13.89 -9.81
C GLU A 34 0.93 -13.64 -9.67
N PRO A 35 1.72 -13.61 -10.76
CA PRO A 35 3.17 -13.47 -10.69
C PRO A 35 3.64 -12.24 -9.90
N LEU A 36 2.97 -11.10 -10.07
CA LEU A 36 3.26 -9.86 -9.33
C LEU A 36 3.03 -10.02 -7.81
N VAL A 37 2.01 -10.78 -7.42
CA VAL A 37 1.70 -11.04 -6.00
C VAL A 37 2.64 -12.09 -5.42
N LYS A 38 2.88 -13.18 -6.15
CA LYS A 38 3.65 -14.33 -5.68
C LYS A 38 5.16 -14.08 -5.71
N ASP A 39 5.68 -13.54 -6.81
CA ASP A 39 7.10 -13.63 -7.16
C ASP A 39 7.86 -12.31 -7.00
N VAL A 40 7.21 -11.15 -7.11
CA VAL A 40 7.89 -9.87 -6.85
C VAL A 40 8.28 -9.79 -5.37
N LYS A 41 9.54 -9.48 -5.09
CA LYS A 41 10.09 -9.30 -3.74
C LYS A 41 10.79 -7.96 -3.61
N HIS A 42 10.95 -7.51 -2.37
CA HIS A 42 11.78 -6.36 -2.03
C HIS A 42 13.19 -6.52 -2.62
N GLY A 43 13.75 -5.44 -3.15
CA GLY A 43 15.07 -5.42 -3.77
C GLY A 43 15.14 -5.90 -5.21
N MET A 44 14.04 -6.35 -5.83
CA MET A 44 14.05 -6.72 -7.27
C MET A 44 14.21 -5.49 -8.16
N SER A 45 14.88 -5.63 -9.30
CA SER A 45 14.99 -4.55 -10.29
C SER A 45 13.71 -4.36 -11.09
N GLN A 46 13.57 -3.19 -11.74
CA GLN A 46 12.45 -2.90 -12.64
C GLN A 46 12.35 -3.93 -13.77
N GLU A 47 13.48 -4.34 -14.37
CA GLU A 47 13.50 -5.34 -15.44
C GLU A 47 12.97 -6.69 -14.96
N ARG A 48 13.28 -7.07 -13.72
CA ARG A 48 12.76 -8.32 -13.15
C ARG A 48 11.26 -8.24 -12.91
N VAL A 49 10.74 -7.10 -12.47
CA VAL A 49 9.30 -6.90 -12.30
C VAL A 49 8.58 -6.92 -13.64
N LEU A 50 9.11 -6.24 -14.66
CA LEU A 50 8.59 -6.28 -16.04
C LEU A 50 8.58 -7.72 -16.60
N ALA A 51 9.63 -8.51 -16.34
CA ALA A 51 9.68 -9.90 -16.76
C ALA A 51 8.63 -10.79 -16.07
N LEU A 52 8.15 -10.41 -14.88
CA LEU A 52 7.13 -11.16 -14.13
C LEU A 52 5.71 -10.69 -14.45
N GLY A 53 5.49 -9.39 -14.53
CA GLY A 53 4.16 -8.78 -14.66
C GLY A 53 3.80 -8.24 -16.04
N GLY A 54 4.76 -8.19 -16.97
CA GLY A 54 4.59 -7.53 -18.25
C GLY A 54 4.58 -6.01 -18.13
N GLU A 55 4.01 -5.35 -19.14
CA GLU A 55 3.89 -3.90 -19.22
C GLU A 55 2.89 -3.39 -18.15
N PRO A 56 3.27 -2.39 -17.33
CA PRO A 56 2.36 -1.78 -16.37
C PRO A 56 1.29 -0.94 -17.08
N SER A 57 0.11 -0.81 -16.47
CA SER A 57 -0.95 0.07 -16.96
C SER A 57 -0.55 1.55 -16.91
N SER A 58 0.29 1.93 -15.95
CA SER A 58 0.92 3.25 -15.90
C SER A 58 2.21 3.24 -15.07
N VAL A 59 3.06 4.23 -15.30
CA VAL A 59 4.27 4.48 -14.50
C VAL A 59 4.27 5.94 -14.06
N THR A 60 4.37 6.17 -12.76
CA THR A 60 4.33 7.53 -12.19
C THR A 60 5.51 7.76 -11.23
N PRO A 61 6.13 8.95 -11.24
CA PRO A 61 7.07 9.35 -10.19
C PRO A 61 6.35 9.42 -8.85
N ARG A 62 7.01 8.93 -7.80
CA ARG A 62 6.51 9.02 -6.44
C ARG A 62 6.73 10.42 -5.88
N THR A 63 5.80 10.88 -5.05
CA THR A 63 5.80 12.23 -4.48
C THR A 63 6.07 12.24 -2.98
N ALA A 64 5.58 11.23 -2.26
CA ALA A 64 5.82 11.08 -0.82
C ALA A 64 7.24 10.58 -0.52
N ARG A 65 7.83 9.79 -1.43
CA ARG A 65 9.19 9.23 -1.31
C ARG A 65 9.88 9.19 -2.68
N PRO A 66 11.21 9.28 -2.77
CA PRO A 66 11.92 9.14 -4.03
C PRO A 66 11.68 7.78 -4.71
N GLY A 67 11.59 7.80 -6.05
CA GLY A 67 11.48 6.59 -6.87
C GLY A 67 10.27 6.61 -7.81
N LEU A 68 9.85 5.42 -8.26
CA LEU A 68 8.77 5.25 -9.22
C LEU A 68 7.69 4.31 -8.68
N CYS A 69 6.48 4.44 -9.19
CA CYS A 69 5.38 3.51 -8.97
C CYS A 69 4.90 2.97 -10.32
N GLN A 70 4.88 1.65 -10.45
CA GLN A 70 4.26 0.95 -11.58
C GLN A 70 2.90 0.43 -11.13
N GLU A 71 1.85 0.76 -11.89
CA GLU A 71 0.49 0.29 -11.65
C GLU A 71 0.15 -0.85 -12.60
N TYR A 72 -0.63 -1.80 -12.11
CA TYR A 72 -1.12 -2.95 -12.85
C TYR A 72 -2.60 -3.16 -12.55
N VAL A 73 -3.28 -3.88 -13.44
CA VAL A 73 -4.62 -4.43 -13.20
C VAL A 73 -4.48 -5.95 -13.18
N LEU A 74 -4.73 -6.56 -12.04
CA LEU A 74 -4.73 -8.02 -11.92
C LEU A 74 -6.12 -8.54 -12.28
N TYR A 75 -6.17 -9.64 -13.02
CA TYR A 75 -7.41 -10.29 -13.42
C TYR A 75 -7.45 -11.72 -12.88
N HIS A 76 -8.53 -12.08 -12.19
CA HIS A 76 -8.75 -13.44 -11.71
C HIS A 76 -10.25 -13.76 -11.73
N ASP A 77 -10.65 -14.82 -12.44
CA ASP A 77 -12.04 -15.30 -12.51
C ASP A 77 -13.09 -14.18 -12.72
N GLY A 78 -12.86 -13.29 -13.69
CA GLY A 78 -13.78 -12.19 -14.00
C GLY A 78 -13.68 -10.96 -13.10
N HIS A 79 -12.77 -10.94 -12.12
CA HIS A 79 -12.57 -9.82 -11.20
C HIS A 79 -11.26 -9.11 -11.50
N GLU A 80 -11.35 -7.79 -11.65
CA GLU A 80 -10.20 -6.90 -11.77
C GLU A 80 -9.91 -6.20 -10.44
N THR A 81 -8.62 -6.08 -10.09
CA THR A 81 -8.18 -5.28 -8.94
C THR A 81 -6.90 -4.50 -9.30
N PRO A 82 -6.76 -3.24 -8.87
CA PRO A 82 -5.51 -2.51 -9.05
C PRO A 82 -4.42 -3.10 -8.18
N TYR A 83 -3.18 -3.06 -8.68
CA TYR A 83 -2.01 -3.51 -7.96
C TYR A 83 -0.82 -2.62 -8.26
N TYR A 84 -0.19 -2.07 -7.23
CA TYR A 84 1.01 -1.26 -7.39
C TYR A 84 2.27 -2.07 -7.07
N VAL A 85 3.37 -1.70 -7.72
CA VAL A 85 4.74 -2.03 -7.32
C VAL A 85 5.54 -0.72 -7.27
N THR A 86 6.08 -0.37 -6.11
CA THR A 86 6.96 0.81 -5.98
C THR A 86 8.42 0.41 -6.00
N PHE A 87 9.22 1.32 -6.54
CA PHE A 87 10.67 1.26 -6.57
C PHE A 87 11.22 2.47 -5.81
N ASP A 88 12.35 2.27 -5.14
CA ASP A 88 13.11 3.34 -4.51
C ASP A 88 13.93 4.16 -5.53
N SER A 89 14.69 5.15 -5.06
CA SER A 89 15.56 5.98 -5.90
C SER A 89 16.68 5.22 -6.61
N SER A 90 17.02 4.00 -6.16
CA SER A 90 18.02 3.14 -6.80
C SER A 90 17.40 2.20 -7.84
N GLY A 91 16.08 2.26 -8.03
CA GLY A 91 15.37 1.43 -9.01
C GLY A 91 15.02 0.03 -8.51
N HIS A 92 15.03 -0.20 -7.20
CA HIS A 92 14.72 -1.51 -6.61
C HIS A 92 13.37 -1.50 -5.88
N VAL A 93 12.65 -2.62 -5.93
CA VAL A 93 11.33 -2.74 -5.32
C VAL A 93 11.38 -2.45 -3.82
N ASP A 94 10.59 -1.48 -3.36
CA ASP A 94 10.47 -1.13 -1.94
C ASP A 94 9.04 -1.30 -1.40
N GLY A 95 8.06 -1.60 -2.25
CA GLY A 95 6.67 -1.81 -1.86
C GLY A 95 5.82 -2.42 -2.95
N LYS A 96 4.69 -3.03 -2.54
CA LYS A 96 3.65 -3.54 -3.43
C LYS A 96 2.33 -3.74 -2.69
N GLY A 97 1.19 -3.67 -3.37
CA GLY A 97 -0.11 -3.90 -2.74
C GLY A 97 -1.32 -3.64 -3.63
N PHE A 98 -2.51 -3.96 -3.10
CA PHE A 98 -3.80 -3.88 -3.81
C PHE A 98 -4.40 -2.47 -3.73
N LEU A 99 -3.70 -1.51 -4.32
CA LEU A 99 -4.11 -0.10 -4.46
C LEU A 99 -3.61 0.42 -5.80
N THR A 100 -4.20 1.50 -6.29
CA THR A 100 -3.56 2.30 -7.34
C THR A 100 -2.33 3.01 -6.78
N CYS A 101 -1.41 3.42 -7.65
CA CYS A 101 -0.28 4.27 -7.29
C CYS A 101 -0.76 5.57 -6.62
N ALA A 102 -1.86 6.16 -7.11
CA ALA A 102 -2.42 7.38 -6.53
C ALA A 102 -2.96 7.18 -5.10
N GLN A 103 -3.71 6.10 -4.86
CA GLN A 103 -4.22 5.76 -3.52
C GLN A 103 -3.09 5.46 -2.55
N MET A 104 -2.07 4.73 -3.00
CA MET A 104 -0.89 4.43 -2.20
C MET A 104 -0.14 5.71 -1.80
N GLU A 105 0.04 6.66 -2.73
CA GLU A 105 0.67 7.96 -2.45
C GLU A 105 -0.15 8.82 -1.50
N GLU A 106 -1.48 8.85 -1.66
CA GLU A 106 -2.38 9.55 -0.73
C GLU A 106 -2.25 9.02 0.70
N ASN A 107 -2.17 7.69 0.85
CA ASN A 107 -2.01 7.06 2.17
C ASN A 107 -0.63 7.24 2.80
N GLN A 108 0.35 7.76 2.05
CA GLN A 108 1.71 8.03 2.52
C GLN A 108 1.96 9.51 2.84
N ARG A 109 1.01 10.39 2.56
CA ARG A 109 1.04 11.81 2.95
C ARG A 109 0.56 11.99 4.38
#